data_AF-A0A1H3CP23-F1
#
_entry.id   AF-A0A1H3CP23-F1
#
_cell.length_a   1.000
_cell.length_b   1.000
_cell.length_c   1.000
_cell.angle_alpha   90.00
_cell.angle_beta   90.00
_cell.angle_gamma   90.00
#
_symmetry.space_group_name_H-M   'P 1'
#
loop_
_entity.id
_entity.type
_entity.pdbx_description
1 polymer ?
#
loop_
_entity_poly.entity_id
_entity_poly.type
_entity_poly.pdbx_seq_one_letter_code
_entity_poly.pdbx_strand_id
1 'polypeptide(L)'
;MGFEVVADDLVAHASHLDGLSDRLKTVVSAATTASMDDGAFGLLCAFMPLIVNPMEDKAHEALSASVEGVHTIGDNIRAAAKAYGDGDDTQSAPFTKFLADASPIIKRR
;
A
#
# COMPACT_ATOMS: atom_id res chain seq x y z
N MET A 1 -12.77 -16.90 -19.19
CA MET A 1 -12.98 -15.56 -18.61
C MET A 1 -11.64 -15.11 -18.07
N GLY A 2 -10.99 -14.15 -18.74
CA GLY A 2 -9.67 -13.65 -18.35
C GLY A 2 -9.82 -12.36 -17.54
N PHE A 3 -8.90 -12.11 -16.62
CA PHE A 3 -8.77 -10.81 -15.96
C PHE A 3 -7.93 -9.91 -16.88
N GLU A 4 -8.51 -8.80 -17.30
CA GLU A 4 -7.76 -7.72 -17.96
C GLU A 4 -7.21 -6.82 -16.86
N VAL A 5 -5.88 -6.77 -16.76
CA VAL A 5 -5.18 -5.99 -15.74
C VAL A 5 -4.62 -4.75 -16.41
N VAL A 6 -5.13 -3.58 -16.02
CA VAL A 6 -4.60 -2.30 -16.45
C VAL A 6 -3.54 -1.87 -15.46
N ALA A 7 -2.29 -1.75 -15.91
CA ALA A 7 -1.15 -1.41 -15.04
C ALA A 7 -1.37 -0.07 -14.32
N ASP A 8 -1.98 0.92 -14.98
CA ASP A 8 -2.28 2.22 -14.40
C ASP A 8 -3.30 2.13 -13.25
N ASP A 9 -4.29 1.24 -13.34
CA ASP A 9 -5.27 1.04 -12.26
C ASP A 9 -4.60 0.44 -11.01
N LEU A 10 -3.60 -0.42 -11.18
CA LEU A 10 -2.80 -0.94 -10.07
C LEU A 10 -1.97 0.17 -9.41
N VAL A 11 -1.35 1.05 -10.20
CA VAL A 11 -0.60 2.21 -9.67
C VAL A 11 -1.53 3.15 -8.91
N ALA A 12 -2.71 3.43 -9.45
CA ALA A 12 -3.74 4.23 -8.78
C ALA A 12 -4.18 3.58 -7.46
N HIS A 13 -4.40 2.26 -7.45
CA HIS A 13 -4.75 1.56 -6.23
C HIS A 13 -3.64 1.61 -5.17
N ALA A 14 -2.38 1.42 -5.57
CA ALA A 14 -1.23 1.57 -4.67
C ALA A 14 -1.17 2.97 -4.04
N SER A 15 -1.50 4.03 -4.79
CA SER A 15 -1.56 5.40 -4.25
C SER A 15 -2.65 5.59 -3.19
N HIS A 16 -3.79 4.89 -3.33
CA HIS A 16 -4.82 4.89 -2.29
C HIS A 16 -4.35 4.18 -1.02
N LEU A 17 -3.53 3.14 -1.16
CA LEU A 17 -2.93 2.45 -0.01
C LEU A 17 -1.90 3.31 0.72
N ASP A 18 -1.17 4.19 0.01
CA ASP A 18 -0.31 5.19 0.67
C ASP A 18 -1.15 6.12 1.55
N GLY A 19 -2.26 6.63 1.01
CA GLY A 19 -3.19 7.47 1.76
C GLY A 19 -3.80 6.76 2.97
N LEU A 20 -4.05 5.44 2.87
CA LEU A 20 -4.47 4.63 4.01
C LEU A 20 -3.35 4.47 5.05
N SER A 21 -2.12 4.21 4.61
CA SER A 21 -0.93 4.10 5.47
C SER A 21 -0.72 5.39 6.27
N ASP A 22 -0.87 6.56 5.65
CA ASP A 22 -0.73 7.85 6.33
C ASP A 22 -1.83 8.11 7.37
N ARG A 23 -3.06 7.67 7.09
CA ARG A 23 -4.14 7.68 8.07
C ARG A 23 -3.84 6.74 9.25
N LEU A 24 -3.28 5.56 9.00
CA LEU A 24 -2.88 4.64 10.07
C LEU A 24 -1.73 5.22 10.92
N LYS A 25 -0.74 5.88 10.31
CA LYS A 25 0.31 6.62 11.04
C LYS A 25 -0.29 7.72 11.93
N THR A 26 -1.31 8.41 11.43
CA THR A 26 -2.06 9.39 12.23
C THR A 26 -2.73 8.74 13.44
N VAL A 27 -3.32 7.55 13.26
CA VAL A 27 -3.92 6.77 14.36
C VAL A 27 -2.85 6.34 15.38
N VAL A 28 -1.68 5.86 14.95
CA VAL A 28 -0.56 5.51 15.84
C VAL A 28 -0.14 6.74 16.67
N SER A 29 0.04 7.89 16.02
CA SER A 29 0.41 9.14 16.71
C SER A 29 -0.66 9.58 17.71
N ALA A 30 -1.94 9.43 17.35
CA ALA A 30 -3.05 9.76 18.24
C ALA A 30 -3.11 8.81 19.44
N ALA A 31 -2.89 7.52 19.25
CA ALA A 31 -2.82 6.53 20.32
C ALA A 31 -1.71 6.88 21.32
N THR A 32 -0.53 7.28 20.83
CA THR A 32 0.61 7.66 21.71
C THR A 32 0.28 8.91 22.51
N THR A 33 -0.45 9.85 21.91
CA THR A 33 -0.87 11.10 22.57
C THR A 33 -1.99 10.86 23.57
N ALA A 34 -2.87 9.90 23.30
CA ALA A 34 -4.02 9.56 24.13
C ALA A 34 -3.66 8.63 25.30
N SER A 35 -2.49 7.97 25.26
CA SER A 35 -2.01 7.14 26.36
C SER A 35 -1.87 7.99 27.63
N MET A 36 -2.43 7.48 28.71
CA MET A 36 -2.55 8.19 29.98
C MET A 36 -1.42 7.78 30.92
N ASP A 37 -0.91 8.74 31.70
CA ASP A 37 0.01 8.43 32.81
C ASP A 37 -0.71 7.57 33.86
N ASP A 38 0.02 6.68 34.53
CA ASP A 38 -0.52 5.78 35.56
C ASP A 38 -1.29 6.54 36.66
N GLY A 39 -0.88 7.77 36.97
CA GLY A 39 -1.55 8.63 37.94
C GLY A 39 -2.90 9.22 37.49
N ALA A 40 -3.21 9.17 36.19
CA ALA A 40 -4.39 9.83 35.61
C ALA A 40 -5.71 9.12 35.97
N PHE A 41 -5.67 7.87 36.43
CA PHE A 41 -6.84 7.12 36.88
C PHE A 41 -7.29 7.50 38.31
N GLY A 42 -6.43 8.18 39.08
CA GLY A 42 -6.70 8.57 40.46
C GLY A 42 -6.67 7.41 41.46
N LEU A 43 -6.77 7.75 42.75
CA LEU A 43 -6.51 6.81 43.85
C LEU A 43 -7.45 5.59 43.86
N LEU A 44 -8.72 5.78 43.55
CA LEU A 44 -9.72 4.69 43.59
C LEU A 44 -9.51 3.68 42.45
N CYS A 45 -8.91 4.10 41.34
CA CYS A 45 -8.70 3.28 40.16
C CYS A 45 -7.20 2.99 39.91
N ALA A 46 -6.36 3.07 40.95
CA ALA A 46 -4.90 2.88 40.83
C ALA A 46 -4.47 1.48 40.34
N PHE A 47 -5.40 0.52 40.29
CA PHE A 47 -5.16 -0.81 39.71
C PHE A 47 -5.30 -0.84 38.19
N MET A 48 -5.94 0.16 37.59
CA MET A 48 -6.26 0.18 36.15
C MET A 48 -5.03 0.11 35.25
N PRO A 49 -3.90 0.80 35.52
CA PRO A 49 -2.70 0.70 34.68
C PRO A 49 -2.20 -0.73 34.46
N LEU A 50 -2.34 -1.61 35.47
CA LEU A 50 -1.94 -3.02 35.36
C LEU A 50 -2.75 -3.81 34.32
N ILE A 51 -3.95 -3.33 33.97
CA ILE A 51 -4.85 -3.95 33.01
C ILE A 51 -4.80 -3.22 31.66
N VAL A 52 -4.76 -1.88 31.71
CA VAL A 52 -4.86 -1.01 30.53
C VAL A 52 -3.54 -0.94 29.77
N ASN A 53 -2.41 -0.68 30.43
CA ASN A 53 -1.13 -0.47 29.75
C ASN A 53 -0.71 -1.66 28.87
N PRO A 54 -0.84 -2.95 29.31
CA PRO A 54 -0.53 -4.08 28.44
C PRO A 54 -1.45 -4.22 27.22
N MET A 55 -2.68 -3.70 27.32
CA MET A 55 -3.61 -3.65 26.20
C MET A 55 -3.24 -2.51 25.24
N GLU A 56 -2.87 -1.34 25.77
CA GLU A 56 -2.36 -0.22 24.99
C GLU A 56 -1.10 -0.59 24.21
N ASP A 57 -0.13 -1.28 24.84
CA ASP A 57 1.09 -1.76 24.17
C ASP A 57 0.78 -2.67 22.98
N LYS A 58 -0.14 -3.63 23.16
CA LYS A 58 -0.58 -4.53 22.08
C LYS A 58 -1.32 -3.80 20.97
N ALA A 59 -2.13 -2.80 21.32
CA ALA A 59 -2.80 -1.97 20.34
C ALA A 59 -1.78 -1.16 19.52
N HIS A 60 -0.76 -0.62 20.17
CA HIS A 60 0.35 0.08 19.51
C HIS A 60 1.13 -0.82 18.55
N GLU A 61 1.46 -2.04 18.97
CA GLU A 61 2.13 -3.03 18.12
C GLU A 61 1.27 -3.38 16.91
N ALA A 62 -0.02 -3.69 17.11
CA ALA A 62 -0.94 -4.06 16.05
C ALA A 62 -1.15 -2.93 15.02
N LEU A 63 -1.26 -1.68 15.49
CA LEU A 63 -1.39 -0.51 14.60
C LEU A 63 -0.10 -0.28 13.80
N SER A 64 1.06 -0.44 14.43
CA SER A 64 2.36 -0.28 13.76
C SER A 64 2.57 -1.36 12.69
N ALA A 65 2.25 -2.62 13.02
CA ALA A 65 2.29 -3.72 12.05
C ALA A 65 1.29 -3.51 10.89
N SER A 66 0.14 -2.88 11.16
CA SER A 66 -0.83 -2.52 10.12
C SER A 66 -0.29 -1.47 9.15
N VAL A 67 0.45 -0.46 9.64
CA VAL A 67 1.12 0.54 8.79
C VAL A 67 2.11 -0.13 7.84
N GLU A 68 2.95 -1.02 8.37
CA GLU A 68 3.96 -1.76 7.60
C GLU A 68 3.32 -2.71 6.58
N GLY A 69 2.28 -3.44 6.99
CA GLY A 69 1.56 -4.35 6.12
C GLY A 69 0.91 -3.64 4.94
N VAL A 70 0.21 -2.52 5.17
CA VAL A 70 -0.41 -1.73 4.11
C VAL A 70 0.63 -1.15 3.16
N HIS A 71 1.76 -0.64 3.70
CA HIS A 71 2.86 -0.15 2.88
C HIS A 71 3.43 -1.25 1.98
N THR A 72 3.70 -2.43 2.56
CA THR A 72 4.22 -3.59 1.83
C THR A 72 3.27 -4.05 0.73
N ILE A 73 1.95 -4.05 0.99
CA ILE A 73 0.94 -4.37 -0.04
C ILE A 73 1.00 -3.35 -1.18
N GLY A 74 1.12 -2.06 -0.87
CA GLY A 74 1.30 -1.00 -1.87
C GLY A 74 2.52 -1.23 -2.76
N ASP A 75 3.67 -1.57 -2.17
CA ASP A 75 4.90 -1.89 -2.91
C ASP A 75 4.74 -3.11 -3.81
N ASN A 76 4.11 -4.17 -3.30
CA ASN A 76 3.84 -5.38 -4.08
C ASN A 76 2.91 -5.11 -5.28
N ILE A 77 1.92 -4.23 -5.12
CA ILE A 77 1.03 -3.84 -6.21
C ILE A 77 1.80 -3.04 -7.27
N ARG A 78 2.69 -2.11 -6.88
CA ARG A 78 3.56 -1.40 -7.84
C ARG A 78 4.49 -2.36 -8.58
N ALA A 79 5.04 -3.35 -7.89
CA ALA A 79 5.87 -4.37 -8.50
C ALA A 79 5.08 -5.20 -9.53
N ALA A 80 3.84 -5.57 -9.20
CA ALA A 80 2.94 -6.25 -10.12
C ALA A 80 2.61 -5.37 -11.35
N ALA A 81 2.28 -4.09 -11.15
CA ALA A 81 2.01 -3.15 -12.24
C ALA A 81 3.20 -3.03 -13.20
N LYS A 82 4.42 -2.92 -12.64
CA LYS A 82 5.65 -2.90 -13.42
C LYS A 82 5.83 -4.18 -14.23
N ALA A 83 5.60 -5.34 -13.64
CA ALA A 83 5.76 -6.63 -14.32
C ALA A 83 4.77 -6.76 -15.51
N TYR A 84 3.55 -6.24 -15.38
CA TYR A 84 2.60 -6.19 -16.49
C TYR A 84 3.06 -5.26 -17.61
N GLY A 85 3.50 -4.03 -17.27
CA GLY A 85 4.00 -3.07 -18.26
C GLY A 85 5.24 -3.58 -19.00
N ASP A 86 6.23 -4.10 -18.28
CA ASP A 86 7.44 -4.69 -18.87
C ASP A 86 7.08 -5.88 -19.80
N GLY A 87 6.10 -6.68 -19.40
CA GLY A 87 5.59 -7.79 -20.19
C GLY A 87 4.98 -7.31 -21.50
N ASP A 88 4.08 -6.33 -21.44
CA ASP A 88 3.41 -5.78 -22.62
C ASP A 88 4.40 -5.11 -23.58
N ASP A 89 5.33 -4.30 -23.06
CA ASP A 89 6.39 -3.66 -23.86
C ASP A 89 7.29 -4.70 -24.55
N THR A 90 7.67 -5.75 -23.83
CA THR A 90 8.52 -6.82 -24.39
C THR A 90 7.81 -7.59 -25.50
N GLN A 91 6.50 -7.86 -25.35
CA GLN A 91 5.74 -8.60 -26.36
C GLN A 91 5.31 -7.72 -27.55
N SER A 92 5.07 -6.42 -27.32
CA SER A 92 4.61 -5.49 -28.36
C SER A 92 5.78 -4.95 -29.22
N ALA A 93 6.99 -4.81 -28.67
CA ALA A 93 8.14 -4.25 -29.39
C ALA A 93 8.47 -4.93 -30.74
N PRO A 94 8.46 -6.27 -30.87
CA PRO A 94 8.66 -6.94 -32.17
C PRO A 94 7.54 -6.64 -33.17
N PHE A 95 6.30 -6.56 -32.70
CA PHE A 95 5.13 -6.23 -33.52
C PHE A 95 5.18 -4.79 -34.01
N THR A 96 5.49 -3.84 -33.13
CA THR A 96 5.67 -2.42 -33.46
C THR A 96 6.79 -2.23 -34.47
N LYS A 97 7.92 -2.94 -34.29
CA LYS A 97 9.02 -2.94 -35.26
C LYS A 97 8.58 -3.46 -36.63
N PHE A 98 7.88 -4.59 -36.66
CA PHE A 98 7.36 -5.16 -37.92
C PHE A 98 6.43 -4.19 -38.65
N LEU A 99 5.51 -3.54 -37.92
CA LEU A 99 4.60 -2.54 -38.50
C LEU A 99 5.35 -1.32 -39.04
N ALA A 100 6.39 -0.86 -38.34
CA ALA A 100 7.25 0.23 -38.80
C ALA A 100 7.99 -0.13 -40.10
N ASP A 101 8.56 -1.34 -40.17
CA ASP A 101 9.30 -1.84 -41.33
C ASP A 101 8.37 -2.11 -42.54
N ALA A 102 7.11 -2.49 -42.31
CA ALA A 102 6.12 -2.76 -43.37
C ALA A 102 5.47 -1.49 -43.98
N SER A 103 5.40 -0.39 -43.21
CA SER A 103 4.79 0.88 -43.63
C SER A 103 5.30 1.46 -44.97
N PRO A 104 6.61 1.47 -45.28
CA PRO A 104 7.10 1.95 -46.58
C PRO A 104 6.79 1.02 -47.76
N ILE A 105 6.48 -0.26 -47.52
CA ILE A 105 6.14 -1.25 -48.56
C ILE A 105 4.67 -1.09 -48.98
N ILE A 106 3.78 -0.82 -48.01
CA ILE A 106 2.33 -0.67 -48.24
C ILE A 106 2.00 0.64 -48.99
N LYS A 107 2.71 1.74 -48.71
CA LYS A 107 2.50 3.04 -49.40
C LYS A 107 2.94 3.07 -50.88
N ARG A 108 3.65 2.04 -51.37
CA ARG A 108 4.14 1.96 -52.76
C ARG A 108 3.29 1.07 -53.67
N ARG A 109 2.15 0.57 -53.19
CA ARG A 109 1.21 -0.27 -53.93
C ARG A 109 -0.16 0.39 -53.97
#